data_AF-X1TL28-F1
#
_entry.id   AF-X1TL28-F1
#
_cell.length_a   1.000
_cell.length_b   1.000
_cell.length_c   1.000
_cell.angle_alpha   90.00
_cell.angle_beta   90.00
_cell.angle_gamma   90.00
#
_symmetry.space_group_name_H-M   'P 1'
#
loop_
_entity.id
_entity.type
_entity.pdbx_description
1 polymer ?
#
loop_
_entity_poly.entity_id
_entity_poly.type
_entity_poly.pdbx_seq_one_letter_code
_entity_poly.pdbx_strand_id
1 'polypeptide(L)' 'MAGMALELPVFHIIEPEIKAQIDPAVYKEHLELMEIALDVEKIVEGLDRVRHEKGSNQTT' A
#
# COMPACT_ATOMS: atom_id res chain seq x y z
N MET A 1 -22.31 -10.59 3.07
CA MET A 1 -21.65 -10.32 4.36
C MET A 1 -20.40 -9.52 4.07
N ALA A 2 -20.47 -8.19 4.16
CA ALA A 2 -19.34 -7.29 3.99
C ALA A 2 -19.50 -6.22 5.07
N GLY A 3 -18.69 -6.31 6.13
CA GLY A 3 -18.88 -5.55 7.36
C GLY A 3 -18.02 -6.04 8.52
N MET A 4 -17.42 -7.23 8.40
CA MET A 4 -16.36 -7.71 9.28
C MET A 4 -15.00 -7.31 8.68
N ALA A 5 -14.10 -6.82 9.52
CA ALA A 5 -12.72 -6.51 9.12
C ALA A 5 -11.99 -7.83 8.79
N LEU A 6 -11.27 -7.85 7.67
CA LEU A 6 -10.53 -9.04 7.22
C LEU A 6 -9.15 -9.17 7.85
N GLU A 7 -8.69 -8.14 8.58
CA GLU A 7 -7.36 -8.07 9.22
C GLU A 7 -6.19 -8.36 8.27
N LEU A 8 -6.42 -8.22 6.98
CA LEU A 8 -5.39 -8.37 5.96
C LEU A 8 -4.57 -7.07 5.86
N PRO A 9 -3.26 -7.18 5.65
CA PRO A 9 -2.44 -6.02 5.36
C PRO A 9 -2.90 -5.37 4.05
N VAL A 10 -2.97 -4.04 4.05
CA VAL A 10 -3.34 -3.23 2.89
C VAL A 10 -2.10 -2.52 2.39
N PHE A 11 -1.92 -2.54 1.06
CA PHE A 11 -0.81 -1.89 0.38
C PHE A 11 -1.33 -0.97 -0.72
N HIS A 12 -0.63 0.12 -0.98
CA HIS A 12 -0.83 0.95 -2.15
C HIS A 12 -0.07 0.36 -3.35
N ILE A 13 -0.64 0.50 -4.54
CA ILE A 13 -0.02 0.04 -5.81
C ILE A 13 1.34 0.69 -6.12
N ILE A 14 1.70 1.77 -5.42
CA ILE A 14 2.97 2.49 -5.61
C ILE A 14 4.05 2.03 -4.65
N GLU A 15 3.73 1.19 -3.66
CA GLU A 15 4.74 0.67 -2.73
C GLU A 15 5.75 -0.19 -3.50
N PRO A 16 7.07 -0.08 -3.22
CA PRO A 16 8.12 -0.73 -4.02
C PRO A 16 7.93 -2.24 -4.19
N GLU A 17 7.47 -2.91 -3.14
CA GLU A 17 7.22 -4.36 -3.11
C GLU A 17 6.00 -4.78 -3.94
N ILE A 18 5.02 -3.90 -4.11
CA ILE A 18 3.88 -4.12 -5.01
C ILE A 18 4.29 -3.76 -6.44
N LYS A 19 4.99 -2.64 -6.64
CA LYS A 19 5.53 -2.21 -7.94
C LYS A 19 6.41 -3.28 -8.59
N ALA A 20 7.23 -3.98 -7.80
CA ALA A 20 8.09 -5.07 -8.28
C ALA A 20 7.33 -6.27 -8.87
N GLN A 21 6.03 -6.40 -8.59
CA GLN A 21 5.17 -7.47 -9.11
C GLN A 21 4.39 -7.05 -10.38
N ILE A 22 4.48 -5.78 -10.77
CA ILE A 22 3.76 -5.23 -11.92
C ILE A 22 4.67 -5.27 -13.14
N ASP A 23 4.12 -5.66 -14.29
CA ASP A 23 4.84 -5.59 -15.57
C ASP A 23 5.36 -4.16 -15.81
N PRO A 24 6.66 -3.96 -16.10
CA PRO A 24 7.23 -2.63 -16.24
C PRO A 24 6.60 -1.78 -17.35
N ALA A 25 6.16 -2.40 -18.45
CA ALA A 25 5.52 -1.67 -19.56
C ALA A 25 4.14 -1.15 -19.12
N VAL A 26 3.37 -1.98 -18.42
CA VAL A 26 2.05 -1.60 -17.87
C VAL A 26 2.18 -0.52 -16.80
N TYR A 27 3.16 -0.65 -15.90
CA TYR A 27 3.42 0.35 -14.86
C TYR A 27 3.79 1.70 -15.48
N LYS A 28 4.67 1.67 -16.48
CA LYS A 28 5.11 2.87 -17.18
C LYS A 28 3.95 3.60 -17.86
N GLU A 29 3.10 2.85 -18.57
CA GLU A 29 1.98 3.42 -19.30
C GLU A 29 0.93 4.07 -18.39
N HIS A 30 0.66 3.47 -17.22
CA HIS A 30 -0.49 3.87 -16.41
C HIS A 30 -0.14 4.61 -15.11
N LEU A 31 1.05 4.40 -14.54
CA LEU A 31 1.38 4.85 -13.19
C LEU A 31 2.60 5.77 -13.12
N GLU A 32 3.52 5.76 -14.08
CA GLU A 32 4.76 6.57 -14.04
C GLU A 32 4.48 8.07 -13.86
N LEU A 33 3.51 8.62 -14.59
CA LEU A 33 3.14 10.04 -14.46
C LEU A 33 2.50 10.35 -13.10
N MET A 34 1.74 9.41 -12.55
CA MET A 34 1.09 9.58 -11.25
C MET A 34 2.10 9.43 -10.10
N GLU A 35 3.07 8.52 -10.24
CA GLU A 35 4.15 8.33 -9.27
C GLU A 35 4.99 9.59 -9.10
N ILE A 36 5.32 10.28 -10.20
CA ILE A 36 6.09 11.53 -10.16
C ILE A 36 5.28 12.68 -9.51
N ALA A 37 3.95 12.66 -9.62
CA ALA A 37 3.08 13.70 -9.07
C ALA A 37 2.76 13.49 -7.57
N LEU A 38 2.94 12.27 -7.06
CA LEU A 38 2.60 11.90 -5.68
C LEU A 38 3.85 11.90 -4.78
N ASP A 39 3.63 12.21 -3.51
CA ASP A 39 4.62 12.03 -2.45
C ASP A 39 4.62 10.55 -2.01
N VAL A 40 5.33 9.72 -2.75
CA VAL A 40 5.38 8.27 -2.55
C VAL A 40 5.86 7.92 -1.14
N GLU A 41 6.91 8.58 -0.66
CA GLU A 41 7.51 8.34 0.66
C GLU A 41 6.49 8.55 1.78
N LYS A 42 5.75 9.66 1.73
CA LYS A 42 4.72 9.96 2.72
C LYS A 42 3.54 8.99 2.70
N ILE A 43 3.18 8.47 1.53
CA ILE A 43 2.13 7.46 1.39
C ILE A 43 2.58 6.14 2.03
N VAL A 44 3.81 5.70 1.73
CA VAL A 44 4.41 4.49 2.29
C VAL A 44 4.45 4.60 3.82
N GLU A 45 5.02 5.69 4.35
CA GLU A 45 5.10 5.93 5.79
C GLU A 45 3.73 5.92 6.47
N GLY A 46 2.74 6.55 5.84
CA GLY A 46 1.37 6.60 6.35
C GLY A 46 0.71 5.22 6.44
N LEU A 47 0.91 4.36 5.44
CA LEU A 47 0.37 3.01 5.41
C LEU A 47 1.13 2.06 6.33
N ASP A 48 2.46 2.17 6.40
CA ASP A 48 3.29 1.42 7.33
C ASP A 48 2.88 1.68 8.78
N ARG A 49 2.67 2.95 9.13
CA ARG A 49 2.17 3.31 10.46
C ARG A 49 0.87 2.59 10.79
N VAL A 50 -0.13 2.63 9.91
CA VAL A 50 -1.42 1.97 10.14
C VAL A 50 -1.29 0.45 10.23
N ARG A 51 -0.41 -0.13 9.42
CA ARG A 51 -0.12 -1.57 9.40
C ARG A 51 0.53 -2.05 10.69
N HIS A 52 1.44 -1.25 11.26
CA HIS A 52 2.18 -1.58 12.48
C HIS A 52 1.45 -1.17 13.77
N GLU A 53 0.66 -0.10 13.77
CA GLU A 53 -0.10 0.35 14.95
C GLU A 53 -1.18 -0.66 15.38
N LYS A 54 -1.76 -1.42 14.44
CA LYS A 54 -2.84 -2.38 14.72
C LYS A 54 -2.38 -3.77 15.19
N GLY A 55 -1.08 -4.04 15.28
CA GLY A 55 -0.54 -5.28 15.83
C GLY A 55 -0.65 -5.42 17.36
N SER A 56 -1.29 -4.48 18.06
CA SER A 56 -1.25 -4.36 19.53
C SER A 56 -2.59 -4.50 20.27
N ASN A 57 -3.72 -4.73 19.59
CA ASN A 57 -5.04 -4.69 20.25
C ASN A 57 -5.90 -5.95 20.12
N GLN A 58 -5.30 -7.14 20.10
CA GLN A 58 -6.00 -8.41 20.35
C GLN A 58 -5.08 -9.42 21.06
N THR A 59 -4.97 -9.30 22.38
CA THR A 59 -4.81 -10.46 23.29
C THR A 59 -5.25 -10.02 24.68
N THR A 60 -6.50 -10.37 24.99
CA THR A 60 -6.88 -10.87 26.32
C THR A 60 -6.05 -12.11 26.63
#